data_AF-A0A813TUU4-F1
#
_entry.id   AF-A0A813TUU4-F1
#
_cell.length_a   1.000
_cell.length_b   1.000
_cell.length_c   1.000
_cell.angle_alpha   90.00
_cell.angle_beta   90.00
_cell.angle_gamma   90.00
#
_symmetry.space_group_name_H-M   'P 1'
#
loop_
_entity.id
_entity.type
_entity.pdbx_description
1 polymer ?
#
loop_
_entity_poly.entity_id
_entity_poly.type
_entity_poly.pdbx_seq_one_letter_code
_entity_poly.pdbx_strand_id
1 'polypeptide(L)'
;MDADIVRPYRKFAYSVGHVLNDLCASIWFSYLLVFYHRVVQFSNSSAGYLLLIGQVAGKLNKSMEKRHRSYLNFVGCVCSNSAYWAQFIYYASFIVIFQFGWACSQIAHLSMINELTHVDGERVQLNSYRYAWTVISNIFVYGCTWLLLGISATTGAETNDISRQDAHVFQTYIAVAPLCLYVSGFFTSLAMRYVNRRIGRKATMLFGLILEVLTAFLFWFIFTFHKWGIPFPVTILFAAVLLGIATSTTVITSGALASDLIAHNTESGAFVYGIMSFVDKIANGAAIAIIQQYNPCSTSPELCPLYYRRILTFVPGGAALLCIVLLATIWRSKIGNRQIEASALRSPVSERSPLLTDLVNA
;
A
#
# COMPACT_ATOMS: atom_id res chain seq x y z
N MET A 1 7.76 17.69 -31.80
CA MET A 1 6.90 16.60 -31.26
C MET A 1 7.57 15.80 -30.14
N ASP A 2 8.87 15.97 -29.85
CA ASP A 2 9.61 15.16 -28.85
C ASP A 2 9.73 15.76 -27.44
N ALA A 3 9.11 16.91 -27.17
CA ALA A 3 9.28 17.61 -25.89
C ALA A 3 8.50 16.99 -24.72
N ASP A 4 7.44 16.22 -25.00
CA ASP A 4 6.50 15.71 -23.97
C ASP A 4 6.79 14.28 -23.49
N ILE A 5 7.77 13.59 -24.10
CA ILE A 5 8.14 12.21 -23.76
C ILE A 5 9.28 12.23 -22.74
N VAL A 6 9.06 11.59 -21.59
CA VAL A 6 10.09 11.49 -20.55
C VAL A 6 11.24 10.62 -21.02
N ARG A 7 12.47 11.15 -20.92
CA ARG A 7 13.68 10.43 -21.31
C ARG A 7 13.84 9.13 -20.48
N PRO A 8 14.30 8.01 -21.08
CA PRO A 8 14.38 6.71 -20.40
C PRO A 8 15.12 6.72 -19.07
N TYR A 9 16.25 7.44 -18.96
CA TYR A 9 17.02 7.52 -17.71
C TYR A 9 16.25 8.20 -16.58
N ARG A 10 15.41 9.21 -16.88
CA ARG A 10 14.56 9.87 -15.87
C ARG A 10 13.47 8.94 -15.39
N LYS A 11 12.85 8.16 -16.29
CA LYS A 11 11.88 7.11 -15.92
C LYS A 11 12.53 6.09 -15.00
N PHE A 12 13.74 5.62 -15.32
CA PHE A 12 14.47 4.67 -14.51
C PHE A 12 14.81 5.24 -13.13
N ALA A 13 15.41 6.43 -13.06
CA ALA A 13 15.78 7.09 -11.80
C ALA A 13 14.55 7.35 -10.91
N TYR A 14 13.46 7.86 -11.50
CA TYR A 14 12.18 7.99 -10.82
C TYR A 14 11.74 6.66 -10.22
N SER A 15 11.69 5.61 -11.03
CA SER A 15 11.10 4.32 -10.62
C SER A 15 11.94 3.63 -9.53
N VAL A 16 13.28 3.73 -9.60
CA VAL A 16 14.20 3.16 -8.60
C VAL A 16 14.26 3.99 -7.31
N GLY A 17 14.02 5.30 -7.39
CA GLY A 17 14.17 6.23 -6.26
C GLY A 17 13.30 5.90 -5.04
N HIS A 18 12.26 5.07 -5.20
CA HIS A 18 11.39 4.63 -4.11
C HIS A 18 11.69 3.20 -3.59
N VAL A 19 12.53 2.42 -4.28
CA VAL A 19 12.81 1.00 -3.98
C VAL A 19 13.29 0.80 -2.55
N LEU A 20 14.26 1.60 -2.09
CA LEU A 20 14.82 1.44 -0.74
C LEU A 20 13.79 1.76 0.34
N ASN A 21 12.94 2.75 0.11
CA ASN A 21 11.83 3.08 0.99
C ASN A 21 10.81 1.93 1.06
N ASP A 22 10.47 1.35 -0.09
CA ASP A 22 9.55 0.20 -0.17
C ASP A 22 10.14 -1.06 0.46
N LEU A 23 11.44 -1.32 0.30
CA LEU A 23 12.13 -2.44 0.93
C LEU A 23 12.05 -2.34 2.45
N CYS A 24 12.36 -1.16 3.00
CA CYS A 24 12.30 -0.91 4.43
C CYS A 24 10.86 -1.07 4.97
N ALA A 25 9.88 -0.47 4.28
CA ALA A 25 8.47 -0.61 4.64
C ALA A 25 7.99 -2.08 4.57
N SER A 26 8.44 -2.84 3.57
CA SER A 26 8.05 -4.25 3.40
C SER A 26 8.53 -5.11 4.54
N ILE A 27 9.77 -4.93 5.01
CA ILE A 27 10.30 -5.61 6.20
C ILE A 27 9.51 -5.18 7.44
N TRP A 28 9.30 -3.87 7.59
CA TRP A 28 8.59 -3.31 8.74
C TRP A 28 7.17 -3.87 8.85
N PHE A 29 6.33 -3.74 7.83
CA PHE A 29 4.93 -4.19 7.90
C PHE A 29 4.78 -5.72 7.99
N SER A 30 5.68 -6.49 7.39
CA SER A 30 5.57 -7.95 7.37
C SER A 30 5.94 -8.58 8.72
N TYR A 31 6.94 -8.02 9.42
CA TYR A 31 7.48 -8.64 10.64
C TYR A 31 7.10 -7.93 11.93
N LEU A 32 6.62 -6.68 11.89
CA LEU A 32 6.36 -5.93 13.11
C LEU A 32 5.25 -6.55 13.97
N LEU A 33 4.15 -7.01 13.36
CA LEU A 33 3.07 -7.68 14.10
C LEU A 33 3.53 -9.01 14.70
N VAL A 34 4.35 -9.76 13.96
CA VAL A 34 4.97 -11.00 14.45
C VAL A 34 5.92 -10.70 15.62
N PHE A 35 6.74 -9.66 15.51
CA PHE A 35 7.64 -9.21 16.57
C PHE A 35 6.89 -8.82 17.84
N TYR A 36 5.78 -8.08 17.73
CA TYR A 36 4.97 -7.71 18.89
C TYR A 36 4.37 -8.91 19.61
N HIS A 37 3.87 -9.91 18.87
CA HIS A 37 3.27 -11.09 19.50
C HIS A 37 4.30 -12.10 20.00
N ARG A 38 5.39 -12.32 19.26
CA ARG A 38 6.34 -13.40 19.55
C ARG A 38 7.50 -12.96 20.43
N VAL A 39 7.97 -11.72 20.30
CA VAL A 39 9.14 -11.22 21.03
C VAL A 39 8.72 -10.33 22.20
N VAL A 40 7.88 -9.33 21.93
CA VAL A 40 7.43 -8.37 22.97
C VAL A 40 6.27 -8.94 23.81
N GLN A 41 5.58 -9.97 23.32
CA GLN A 41 4.42 -10.61 23.96
C GLN A 41 3.27 -9.65 24.27
N PHE A 42 3.04 -8.66 23.39
CA PHE A 42 1.88 -7.79 23.49
C PHE A 42 0.59 -8.53 23.15
N SER A 43 -0.49 -8.15 23.85
CA SER A 43 -1.85 -8.61 23.54
C SER A 43 -2.25 -8.23 22.10
N ASN A 44 -3.15 -9.00 21.49
CA ASN A 44 -3.72 -8.72 20.16
C ASN A 44 -4.23 -7.28 20.06
N SER A 45 -4.98 -6.82 21.06
CA SER A 45 -5.53 -5.46 21.10
C SER A 45 -4.44 -4.39 21.11
N SER A 46 -3.41 -4.55 21.95
CA SER A 46 -2.34 -3.54 22.05
C SER A 46 -1.43 -3.50 20.82
N ALA A 47 -1.14 -4.64 20.19
CA ALA A 47 -0.43 -4.67 18.92
C ALA A 47 -1.25 -3.99 17.80
N GLY A 48 -2.57 -4.25 17.77
CA GLY A 48 -3.50 -3.57 16.86
C GLY A 48 -3.53 -2.05 17.07
N TYR A 49 -3.60 -1.59 18.32
CA TYR A 49 -3.57 -0.15 18.63
C TYR A 49 -2.22 0.51 18.29
N LEU A 50 -1.09 -0.17 18.48
CA LEU A 50 0.23 0.36 18.08
C LEU A 50 0.32 0.56 16.57
N LEU A 51 -0.17 -0.42 15.80
CA LEU A 51 -0.24 -0.29 14.34
C LEU A 51 -1.14 0.87 13.94
N LEU A 52 -2.32 1.03 14.57
CA LEU A 52 -3.22 2.15 14.32
C LEU A 52 -2.60 3.50 14.68
N ILE A 53 -1.94 3.63 15.83
CA ILE A 53 -1.24 4.86 16.24
C ILE A 53 -0.20 5.24 15.18
N GLY A 54 0.54 4.26 14.67
CA GLY A 54 1.46 4.47 13.55
C GLY A 54 0.80 5.04 12.30
N GLN A 55 -0.44 4.67 12.00
CA GLN A 55 -1.17 5.21 10.84
C GLN A 55 -1.77 6.60 11.10
N VAL A 56 -2.18 6.90 12.34
CA VAL A 56 -2.87 8.15 12.72
C VAL A 56 -1.90 9.29 13.07
N ALA A 57 -0.68 8.99 13.51
CA ALA A 57 0.24 9.98 14.08
C ALA A 57 0.89 10.97 13.07
N GLY A 58 0.28 11.20 11.91
CA GLY A 58 0.49 12.41 11.11
C GLY A 58 -0.10 13.69 11.73
N LYS A 59 -0.91 13.59 12.81
CA LYS A 59 -1.51 14.75 13.51
C LYS A 59 -1.74 14.55 15.01
N LEU A 60 -0.76 14.01 15.75
CA LEU A 60 -0.82 14.05 17.22
C LEU A 60 0.52 14.43 17.83
N ASN A 61 0.87 15.71 17.69
CA ASN A 61 1.71 16.34 18.69
C ASN A 61 0.86 17.29 19.51
N LYS A 62 1.15 17.34 20.82
CA LYS A 62 0.41 17.98 21.92
C LYS A 62 -0.82 17.24 22.44
N SER A 63 -0.59 16.18 23.21
CA SER A 63 -1.16 16.09 24.56
C SER A 63 -0.47 14.96 25.33
N MET A 64 0.76 15.17 25.78
CA MET A 64 1.35 14.52 26.96
C MET A 64 2.65 15.26 27.31
N GLU A 65 2.50 16.55 27.64
CA GLU A 65 3.55 17.32 28.31
C GLU A 65 3.18 17.51 29.78
N LYS A 66 3.65 16.59 30.62
CA LYS A 66 4.12 16.87 31.99
C LYS A 66 4.64 15.58 32.63
N ARG A 67 5.94 15.30 32.48
CA ARG A 67 6.94 15.46 33.57
C ARG A 67 8.30 14.97 33.08
N HIS A 68 9.22 15.90 32.96
CA HIS A 68 10.58 15.74 32.48
C HIS A 68 11.49 15.21 33.60
N ARG A 69 12.23 14.11 33.38
CA ARG A 69 13.67 14.00 33.69
C ARG A 69 14.27 12.67 33.23
N SER A 70 15.44 12.78 32.60
CA SER A 70 16.41 11.73 32.23
C SER A 70 16.19 10.98 30.92
N TYR A 71 16.10 11.74 29.82
CA TYR A 71 16.46 11.29 28.48
C TYR A 71 17.96 11.51 28.27
N LEU A 72 18.76 10.45 28.42
CA LEU A 72 20.05 10.16 27.76
C LEU A 72 20.80 9.20 28.70
N ASN A 73 20.59 7.90 28.51
CA ASN A 73 21.53 6.81 28.80
C ASN A 73 20.75 5.49 28.80
N PHE A 74 20.35 4.98 27.63
CA PHE A 74 20.15 3.55 27.41
C PHE A 74 19.79 3.24 25.95
N VAL A 75 20.82 3.07 25.13
CA VAL A 75 20.74 2.29 23.88
C VAL A 75 21.06 0.80 24.15
N GLY A 76 21.29 0.42 25.41
CA GLY A 76 21.67 -0.93 25.80
C GLY A 76 21.12 -1.36 27.15
N CYS A 77 19.81 -1.55 27.27
CA CYS A 77 19.28 -2.72 27.98
C CYS A 77 17.82 -2.90 27.62
N VAL A 78 17.57 -4.09 27.08
CA VAL A 78 16.26 -4.69 26.91
C VAL A 78 15.51 -4.61 28.24
N CYS A 79 14.43 -3.83 28.22
CA CYS A 79 13.52 -3.61 29.33
C CYS A 79 12.62 -4.84 29.55
N SER A 80 13.18 -5.97 30.00
CA SER A 80 12.34 -7.12 30.38
C SER A 80 11.44 -6.81 31.60
N ASN A 81 11.78 -5.79 32.39
CA ASN A 81 11.08 -5.41 33.64
C ASN A 81 10.48 -3.99 33.66
N SER A 82 10.35 -3.29 32.52
CA SER A 82 9.72 -1.97 32.51
C SER A 82 8.19 -2.08 32.45
N ALA A 83 7.50 -1.08 33.02
CA ALA A 83 6.05 -1.03 32.99
C ALA A 83 5.51 -1.12 31.55
N TYR A 84 4.48 -1.92 31.35
CA TYR A 84 3.84 -2.18 30.06
C TYR A 84 3.59 -0.90 29.23
N TRP A 85 3.08 0.14 29.89
CA TRP A 85 2.80 1.45 29.27
C TRP A 85 4.05 2.18 28.77
N ALA A 86 5.20 2.01 29.44
CA ALA A 86 6.46 2.61 29.02
C ALA A 86 7.00 1.96 27.74
N GLN A 87 6.91 0.62 27.64
CA GLN A 87 7.26 -0.10 26.40
C GLN A 87 6.35 0.32 25.24
N PHE A 88 5.04 0.42 25.50
CA PHE A 88 4.06 0.87 24.52
C PHE A 88 4.40 2.26 23.97
N ILE A 89 4.65 3.25 24.84
CA ILE A 89 4.98 4.62 24.42
C ILE A 89 6.31 4.68 23.66
N TYR A 90 7.31 3.91 24.11
CA TYR A 90 8.60 3.81 23.43
C TYR A 90 8.42 3.33 21.99
N TYR A 91 7.79 2.16 21.79
CA TYR A 91 7.57 1.61 20.46
C TYR A 91 6.68 2.52 19.61
N ALA A 92 5.61 3.08 20.18
CA ALA A 92 4.74 4.03 19.48
C ALA A 92 5.55 5.20 18.89
N SER A 93 6.47 5.79 19.66
CA SER A 93 7.27 6.94 19.22
C SER A 93 8.12 6.65 17.98
N PHE A 94 8.79 5.48 17.93
CA PHE A 94 9.56 5.07 16.75
C PHE A 94 8.67 4.79 15.54
N ILE A 95 7.51 4.18 15.75
CA ILE A 95 6.54 3.93 14.67
C ILE A 95 6.10 5.26 14.07
N VAL A 96 5.75 6.26 14.88
CA VAL A 96 5.32 7.57 14.38
C VAL A 96 6.37 8.21 13.47
N ILE A 97 7.64 8.21 13.91
CA ILE A 97 8.75 8.82 13.16
C ILE A 97 8.94 8.08 11.83
N PHE A 98 8.95 6.75 11.87
CA PHE A 98 9.09 5.92 10.67
C PHE A 98 7.95 6.18 9.67
N GLN A 99 6.71 6.19 10.16
CA GLN A 99 5.51 6.35 9.33
C GLN A 99 5.43 7.74 8.70
N PHE A 100 5.89 8.77 9.41
CA PHE A 100 6.02 10.12 8.85
C PHE A 100 7.03 10.15 7.70
N GLY A 101 8.24 9.62 7.91
CA GLY A 101 9.28 9.57 6.87
C GLY A 101 8.85 8.78 5.63
N TRP A 102 8.21 7.62 5.85
CA TRP A 102 7.66 6.79 4.78
C TRP A 102 6.56 7.54 4.00
N ALA A 103 5.62 8.18 4.70
CA ALA A 103 4.54 8.93 4.09
C ALA A 103 5.03 10.13 3.27
N CYS A 104 5.96 10.92 3.80
CA CYS A 104 6.55 12.06 3.08
C CYS A 104 7.22 11.61 1.78
N SER A 105 8.02 10.54 1.84
CA SER A 105 8.70 9.99 0.66
C SER A 105 7.70 9.49 -0.39
N GLN A 106 6.61 8.83 0.04
CA GLN A 106 5.56 8.34 -0.85
C GLN A 106 4.80 9.47 -1.54
N ILE A 107 4.40 10.51 -0.80
CA ILE A 107 3.63 11.64 -1.34
C ILE A 107 4.48 12.43 -2.34
N ALA A 108 5.74 12.73 -1.99
CA ALA A 108 6.66 13.44 -2.88
C ALA A 108 6.94 12.66 -4.17
N HIS A 109 7.04 11.33 -4.08
CA HIS A 109 7.23 10.47 -5.24
C HIS A 109 6.00 10.47 -6.16
N LEU A 110 4.79 10.33 -5.60
CA LEU A 110 3.54 10.35 -6.36
C LEU A 110 3.26 11.69 -7.04
N SER A 111 3.57 12.82 -6.39
CA SER A 111 3.36 14.16 -6.97
C SER A 111 4.25 14.40 -8.20
N MET A 112 5.46 13.86 -8.19
CA MET A 112 6.44 14.01 -9.28
C MET A 112 5.96 13.39 -10.61
N ILE A 113 5.01 12.45 -10.61
CA ILE A 113 4.42 11.92 -11.87
C ILE A 113 3.81 13.05 -12.70
N ASN A 114 3.08 13.96 -12.05
CA ASN A 114 2.37 15.03 -12.72
C ASN A 114 3.31 16.15 -13.20
N GLU A 115 4.50 16.26 -12.60
CA GLU A 115 5.57 17.17 -13.03
C GLU A 115 6.42 16.59 -14.16
N LEU A 116 6.61 15.26 -14.19
CA LEU A 116 7.40 14.60 -15.23
C LEU A 116 6.66 14.52 -16.57
N THR A 117 5.34 14.35 -16.56
CA THR A 117 4.58 14.21 -17.81
C THR A 117 3.10 14.59 -17.68
N HIS A 118 2.60 15.26 -18.71
CA HIS A 118 1.18 15.52 -18.91
C HIS A 118 0.51 14.50 -19.84
N VAL A 119 1.28 13.55 -20.38
CA VAL A 119 0.77 12.54 -21.30
C VAL A 119 0.19 11.37 -20.51
N ASP A 120 -1.10 11.13 -20.70
CA ASP A 120 -1.87 10.06 -20.08
C ASP A 120 -1.19 8.67 -20.12
N GLY A 121 -0.74 8.25 -21.30
CA GLY A 121 -0.08 6.94 -21.47
C GLY A 121 1.28 6.84 -20.76
N GLU A 122 1.94 7.98 -20.49
CA GLU A 122 3.20 8.04 -19.77
C GLU A 122 2.98 8.00 -18.25
N ARG A 123 1.89 8.60 -17.73
CA ARG A 123 1.49 8.50 -16.31
C ARG A 123 1.19 7.06 -15.90
N VAL A 124 0.53 6.29 -16.77
CA VAL A 124 0.30 4.85 -16.54
C VAL A 124 1.62 4.09 -16.47
N GLN A 125 2.57 4.39 -17.36
CA GLN A 125 3.89 3.76 -17.36
C GLN A 125 4.70 4.07 -16.10
N LEU A 126 4.74 5.34 -15.68
CA LEU A 126 5.46 5.75 -14.47
C LEU A 126 4.87 5.07 -13.23
N ASN A 127 3.54 4.97 -13.14
CA ASN A 127 2.87 4.21 -12.08
C ASN A 127 3.18 2.71 -12.15
N SER A 128 3.16 2.10 -13.34
CA SER A 128 3.48 0.68 -13.48
C SER A 128 4.94 0.39 -13.12
N TYR A 129 5.90 1.23 -13.52
CA TYR A 129 7.30 1.04 -13.19
C TYR A 129 7.55 1.22 -11.69
N ARG A 130 6.98 2.26 -11.08
CA ARG A 130 7.04 2.46 -9.62
C ARG A 130 6.53 1.23 -8.89
N TYR A 131 5.33 0.76 -9.25
CA TYR A 131 4.72 -0.41 -8.61
C TYR A 131 5.52 -1.70 -8.85
N ALA A 132 6.08 -1.90 -10.05
CA ALA A 132 6.93 -3.05 -10.32
C ALA A 132 8.15 -3.11 -9.39
N TRP A 133 8.75 -1.96 -9.07
CA TRP A 133 9.85 -1.86 -8.11
C TRP A 133 9.42 -2.12 -6.65
N THR A 134 8.23 -1.67 -6.25
CA THR A 134 7.62 -2.05 -4.97
C THR A 134 7.47 -3.57 -4.87
N VAL A 135 6.97 -4.19 -5.94
CA VAL A 135 6.76 -5.64 -6.03
C VAL A 135 8.08 -6.41 -5.99
N ILE A 136 9.11 -5.96 -6.72
CA ILE A 136 10.46 -6.55 -6.68
C ILE A 136 11.03 -6.50 -5.25
N SER A 137 10.86 -5.37 -4.55
CA SER A 137 11.30 -5.21 -3.16
C SER A 137 10.62 -6.23 -2.23
N ASN A 138 9.32 -6.45 -2.42
CA ASN A 138 8.57 -7.46 -1.66
C ASN A 138 9.01 -8.89 -2.00
N ILE A 139 9.16 -9.22 -3.29
CA ILE A 139 9.68 -10.53 -3.73
C ILE A 139 11.04 -10.82 -3.07
N PHE A 140 11.92 -9.82 -3.02
CA PHE A 140 13.22 -9.96 -2.36
C PHE A 140 13.06 -10.24 -0.85
N VAL A 141 12.24 -9.47 -0.13
CA VAL A 141 12.02 -9.67 1.31
C VAL A 141 11.46 -11.05 1.61
N TYR A 142 10.38 -11.44 0.94
CA TYR A 142 9.74 -12.75 1.16
C TYR A 142 10.63 -13.91 0.68
N GLY A 143 11.41 -13.72 -0.39
CA GLY A 143 12.40 -14.68 -0.87
C GLY A 143 13.54 -14.89 0.13
N CYS A 144 14.07 -13.82 0.72
CA CYS A 144 15.05 -13.90 1.81
C CYS A 144 14.47 -14.62 3.03
N THR A 145 13.23 -14.33 3.42
CA THR A 145 12.59 -15.00 4.55
C THR A 145 12.37 -16.49 4.28
N TRP A 146 11.90 -16.86 3.10
CA TRP A 146 11.76 -18.25 2.71
C TRP A 146 13.11 -18.98 2.78
N LEU A 147 14.18 -18.36 2.26
CA LEU A 147 15.53 -18.90 2.32
C LEU A 147 16.03 -19.06 3.76
N LEU A 148 15.88 -18.03 4.59
CA LEU A 148 16.28 -18.05 6.00
C LEU A 148 15.56 -19.16 6.77
N LEU A 149 14.24 -19.26 6.62
CA LEU A 149 13.45 -20.32 7.26
C LEU A 149 13.80 -21.71 6.73
N GLY A 150 14.15 -21.83 5.44
CA GLY A 150 14.64 -23.07 4.84
C GLY A 150 15.97 -23.53 5.45
N ILE A 151 16.91 -22.61 5.65
CA ILE A 151 18.20 -22.89 6.30
C ILE A 151 18.00 -23.26 7.78
N SER A 152 17.12 -22.56 8.50
CA SER A 152 16.79 -22.89 9.90
C SER A 152 16.16 -24.29 10.03
N ALA A 153 15.35 -24.72 9.05
CA ALA A 153 14.75 -26.04 9.05
C ALA A 153 15.78 -27.17 8.81
N THR A 154 16.80 -26.94 7.97
CA THR A 154 17.83 -27.94 7.65
C THR A 154 18.94 -28.03 8.69
N THR A 155 19.22 -26.95 9.41
CA THR A 155 20.32 -26.89 10.40
C THR A 155 19.97 -27.49 11.77
N GLY A 156 18.73 -27.96 11.98
CA GLY A 156 18.38 -28.78 13.14
C GLY A 156 18.48 -28.07 14.49
N ALA A 157 18.46 -26.73 14.54
CA ALA A 157 18.48 -25.97 15.79
C ALA A 157 17.19 -26.25 16.59
N GLU A 158 17.26 -27.20 17.53
CA GLU A 158 16.23 -27.44 18.55
C GLU A 158 16.14 -26.21 19.46
N THR A 159 15.21 -25.32 19.13
CA THR A 159 14.63 -24.41 20.13
C THR A 159 13.22 -24.91 20.39
N ASN A 160 13.03 -25.47 21.59
CA ASN A 160 11.86 -26.20 22.06
C ASN A 160 10.58 -25.35 22.21
N ASP A 161 10.11 -24.65 21.17
CA ASP A 161 8.76 -24.04 21.26
C ASP A 161 8.02 -23.73 19.95
N ILE A 162 8.49 -24.17 18.76
CA ILE A 162 7.67 -24.10 17.54
C ILE A 162 7.82 -25.39 16.75
N SER A 163 6.80 -26.24 16.82
CA SER A 163 6.72 -27.58 16.22
C SER A 163 7.19 -27.59 14.76
N ARG A 164 8.15 -28.49 14.44
CA ARG A 164 8.66 -28.74 13.08
C ARG A 164 7.54 -29.07 12.05
N GLN A 165 6.37 -29.49 12.51
CA GLN A 165 5.21 -29.80 11.68
C GLN A 165 4.42 -28.53 11.29
N ASP A 166 4.49 -27.46 12.08
CA ASP A 166 3.91 -26.16 11.76
C ASP A 166 4.82 -25.32 10.87
N ALA A 167 6.13 -25.61 10.82
CA ALA A 167 7.10 -24.84 10.05
C ALA A 167 6.82 -24.84 8.54
N HIS A 168 6.47 -25.99 7.96
CA HIS A 168 6.15 -26.10 6.52
C HIS A 168 4.81 -25.41 6.17
N VAL A 169 3.83 -25.52 7.07
CA VAL A 169 2.51 -24.86 6.94
C VAL A 169 2.69 -23.33 7.04
N PHE A 170 3.48 -22.88 8.02
CA PHE A 170 3.84 -21.49 8.24
C PHE A 170 4.65 -20.90 7.07
N GLN A 171 5.65 -21.61 6.55
CA GLN A 171 6.42 -21.20 5.36
C GLN A 171 5.52 -21.05 4.12
N THR A 172 4.59 -21.98 3.91
CA THR A 172 3.68 -21.93 2.76
C THR A 172 2.77 -20.70 2.82
N TYR A 173 2.24 -20.35 3.99
CA TYR A 173 1.27 -19.27 4.11
C TYR A 173 1.87 -17.88 4.34
N ILE A 174 3.05 -17.78 4.97
CA ILE A 174 3.67 -16.48 5.29
C ILE A 174 4.73 -16.08 4.27
N ALA A 175 5.30 -17.03 3.53
CA ALA A 175 6.27 -16.73 2.49
C ALA A 175 5.74 -17.01 1.07
N VAL A 176 5.24 -18.22 0.81
CA VAL A 176 4.89 -18.62 -0.57
C VAL A 176 3.64 -17.91 -1.07
N ALA A 177 2.56 -17.81 -0.27
CA ALA A 177 1.35 -17.14 -0.71
C ALA A 177 1.55 -15.65 -1.04
N PRO A 178 2.21 -14.83 -0.18
CA PRO A 178 2.59 -13.46 -0.57
C PRO A 178 3.51 -13.42 -1.79
N LEU A 179 4.47 -14.34 -1.91
CA LEU A 179 5.34 -14.41 -3.08
C LEU A 179 4.56 -14.63 -4.38
N CYS A 180 3.58 -15.54 -4.39
CA CYS A 180 2.71 -15.77 -5.55
C CYS A 180 1.88 -14.53 -5.91
N LEU A 181 1.36 -13.82 -4.90
CA LEU A 181 0.66 -12.55 -5.07
C LEU A 181 1.56 -11.51 -5.72
N TYR A 182 2.79 -11.33 -5.22
CA TYR A 182 3.73 -10.35 -5.76
C TYR A 182 4.21 -10.73 -7.16
N VAL A 183 4.56 -11.99 -7.42
CA VAL A 183 5.01 -12.44 -8.75
C VAL A 183 3.91 -12.23 -9.80
N SER A 184 2.68 -12.64 -9.53
CA SER A 184 1.56 -12.41 -10.45
C SER A 184 1.25 -10.92 -10.65
N GLY A 185 1.39 -10.11 -9.59
CA GLY A 185 1.27 -8.66 -9.67
C GLY A 185 2.36 -7.99 -10.50
N PHE A 186 3.60 -8.47 -10.43
CA PHE A 186 4.72 -7.99 -11.24
C PHE A 186 4.41 -8.16 -12.73
N PHE A 187 4.06 -9.36 -13.17
CA PHE A 187 3.75 -9.60 -14.59
C PHE A 187 2.53 -8.81 -15.05
N THR A 188 1.51 -8.68 -14.18
CA THR A 188 0.34 -7.82 -14.45
C THR A 188 0.79 -6.38 -14.70
N SER A 189 1.67 -5.84 -13.84
CA SER A 189 2.17 -4.46 -13.95
C SER A 189 2.85 -4.16 -15.30
N LEU A 190 3.58 -5.12 -15.87
CA LEU A 190 4.24 -4.98 -17.17
C LEU A 190 3.22 -4.88 -18.32
N ALA A 191 2.09 -5.58 -18.21
CA ALA A 191 1.02 -5.57 -19.21
C ALA A 191 0.10 -4.33 -19.11
N MET A 192 0.07 -3.63 -17.96
CA MET A 192 -0.91 -2.59 -17.66
C MET A 192 -0.95 -1.44 -18.67
N ARG A 193 0.20 -1.00 -19.20
CA ARG A 193 0.23 0.06 -20.24
C ARG A 193 -0.61 -0.34 -21.44
N TYR A 194 -0.43 -1.57 -21.93
CA TYR A 194 -1.11 -2.07 -23.11
C TYR A 194 -2.60 -2.26 -22.85
N VAL A 195 -2.96 -2.86 -21.71
CA VAL A 195 -4.35 -3.10 -21.31
C VAL A 195 -5.10 -1.77 -21.19
N ASN A 196 -4.56 -0.80 -20.44
CA ASN A 196 -5.20 0.50 -20.26
C ASN A 196 -5.38 1.28 -21.57
N ARG A 197 -4.49 1.10 -22.54
CA ARG A 197 -4.63 1.71 -23.87
C ARG A 197 -5.72 1.05 -24.72
N ARG A 198 -5.94 -0.27 -24.56
CA ARG A 198 -6.89 -1.04 -25.36
C ARG A 198 -8.34 -0.89 -24.89
N ILE A 199 -8.59 -1.09 -23.60
CA ILE A 199 -9.95 -1.14 -23.04
C ILE A 199 -10.32 0.12 -22.24
N GLY A 200 -9.35 1.00 -21.98
CA GLY A 200 -9.55 2.21 -21.19
C GLY A 200 -9.49 1.97 -19.68
N ARG A 201 -9.08 3.00 -18.93
CA ARG A 201 -8.77 2.89 -17.49
C ARG A 201 -9.96 2.46 -16.63
N LYS A 202 -11.15 2.99 -16.88
CA LYS A 202 -12.34 2.66 -16.07
C LYS A 202 -12.72 1.19 -16.22
N ALA A 203 -12.66 0.65 -17.43
CA ALA A 203 -12.93 -0.76 -17.68
C ALA A 203 -11.84 -1.66 -17.08
N THR A 204 -10.57 -1.28 -17.18
CA THR A 204 -9.47 -1.99 -16.51
C THR A 204 -9.63 -2.00 -14.99
N MET A 205 -10.00 -0.87 -14.39
CA MET A 205 -10.25 -0.78 -12.95
C MET A 205 -11.44 -1.66 -12.54
N LEU A 206 -12.53 -1.65 -13.31
CA LEU A 206 -13.69 -2.53 -13.07
C LEU A 206 -13.29 -4.00 -13.16
N PHE A 207 -12.46 -4.39 -14.13
CA PHE A 207 -11.93 -5.75 -14.23
C PHE A 207 -11.15 -6.17 -12.98
N GLY A 208 -10.24 -5.32 -12.50
CA GLY A 208 -9.51 -5.57 -11.26
C GLY A 208 -10.44 -5.77 -10.05
N LEU A 209 -11.46 -4.90 -9.91
CA LEU A 209 -12.44 -4.99 -8.82
C LEU A 209 -13.31 -6.26 -8.90
N ILE A 210 -13.68 -6.70 -10.10
CA ILE A 210 -14.42 -7.97 -10.28
C ILE A 210 -13.55 -9.16 -9.86
N LEU A 211 -12.27 -9.19 -10.26
CA LEU A 211 -11.34 -10.23 -9.82
C LEU A 211 -11.17 -10.27 -8.29
N GLU A 212 -11.21 -9.10 -7.64
CA GLU A 212 -11.13 -9.01 -6.18
C GLU A 212 -12.37 -9.61 -5.50
N VAL A 213 -13.56 -9.33 -6.02
CA VAL A 213 -14.81 -9.95 -5.55
C VAL A 213 -14.82 -11.47 -5.79
N LEU A 214 -14.31 -11.93 -6.94
CA LEU A 214 -14.14 -13.36 -7.21
C LEU A 214 -13.17 -14.02 -6.22
N THR A 215 -12.09 -13.33 -5.85
CA THR A 215 -11.15 -13.81 -4.85
C THR A 215 -11.81 -13.95 -3.47
N ALA A 216 -12.62 -12.96 -3.06
CA ALA A 216 -13.40 -13.05 -1.83
C ALA A 216 -14.39 -14.23 -1.86
N PHE A 217 -15.04 -14.48 -3.00
CA PHE A 217 -15.92 -15.64 -3.19
C PHE A 217 -15.17 -16.97 -3.02
N LEU A 218 -13.95 -17.09 -3.56
CA LEU A 218 -13.12 -18.29 -3.36
C LEU A 218 -12.79 -18.54 -1.89
N PHE A 219 -12.46 -17.50 -1.13
CA PHE A 219 -12.21 -17.63 0.31
C PHE A 219 -13.45 -18.07 1.08
N TRP A 220 -14.64 -17.56 0.74
CA TRP A 220 -15.88 -17.98 1.39
C TRP A 220 -16.15 -19.49 1.26
N PHE A 221 -15.94 -20.02 0.04
CA PHE A 221 -16.19 -21.42 -0.30
C PHE A 221 -14.98 -22.34 -0.10
N ILE A 222 -13.92 -21.88 0.58
CA ILE A 222 -12.67 -22.65 0.75
C ILE A 222 -12.90 -24.05 1.36
N PHE A 223 -13.76 -24.17 2.37
CA PHE A 223 -14.11 -25.46 2.98
C PHE A 223 -14.92 -26.35 2.05
N THR A 224 -15.74 -25.75 1.18
CA THR A 224 -16.54 -26.48 0.19
C THR A 224 -15.62 -27.07 -0.87
N PHE A 225 -14.68 -26.29 -1.40
CA PHE A 225 -13.67 -26.79 -2.34
C PHE A 225 -12.84 -27.91 -1.74
N HIS A 226 -12.51 -27.82 -0.45
CA HIS A 226 -11.82 -28.90 0.24
C HIS A 226 -12.64 -30.20 0.28
N LYS A 227 -13.94 -30.11 0.57
CA LYS A 227 -14.84 -31.28 0.51
C LYS A 227 -14.96 -31.87 -0.90
N TRP A 228 -14.75 -31.07 -1.94
CA TRP A 228 -14.77 -31.51 -3.33
C TRP A 228 -13.44 -32.13 -3.79
N GLY A 229 -12.49 -32.32 -2.87
CA GLY A 229 -11.21 -32.96 -3.14
C GLY A 229 -10.07 -32.01 -3.51
N ILE A 230 -10.29 -30.69 -3.47
CA ILE A 230 -9.22 -29.70 -3.76
C ILE A 230 -8.42 -29.42 -2.48
N PRO A 231 -7.08 -29.57 -2.47
CA PRO A 231 -6.29 -29.28 -1.27
C PRO A 231 -6.32 -27.79 -0.88
N PHE A 232 -6.40 -27.49 0.43
CA PHE A 232 -6.38 -26.11 0.94
C PHE A 232 -5.23 -25.23 0.40
N PRO A 233 -3.97 -25.72 0.33
CA PRO A 233 -2.86 -24.90 -0.17
C PRO A 233 -3.09 -24.48 -1.63
N VAL A 234 -3.65 -25.35 -2.46
CA VAL A 234 -3.89 -25.07 -3.88
C VAL A 234 -4.91 -23.94 -4.04
N THR A 235 -6.02 -23.99 -3.29
CA THR A 235 -7.03 -22.93 -3.31
C THR A 235 -6.47 -21.59 -2.83
N ILE A 236 -5.64 -21.58 -1.79
CA ILE A 236 -5.03 -20.37 -1.25
C ILE A 236 -4.00 -19.78 -2.23
N LEU A 237 -3.15 -20.60 -2.83
CA LEU A 237 -2.18 -20.14 -3.83
C LEU A 237 -2.86 -19.60 -5.08
N PHE A 238 -3.93 -20.25 -5.53
CA PHE A 238 -4.73 -19.76 -6.64
C PHE A 238 -5.40 -18.41 -6.31
N ALA A 239 -5.98 -18.28 -5.11
CA ALA A 239 -6.54 -17.02 -4.62
C ALA A 239 -5.48 -15.92 -4.51
N ALA A 240 -4.25 -16.25 -4.07
CA ALA A 240 -3.15 -15.30 -3.99
C ALA A 240 -2.73 -14.77 -5.38
N VAL A 241 -2.69 -15.63 -6.40
CA VAL A 241 -2.42 -15.21 -7.79
C VAL A 241 -3.51 -14.28 -8.31
N LEU A 242 -4.79 -14.63 -8.10
CA LEU A 242 -5.90 -13.77 -8.50
C LEU A 242 -5.87 -12.42 -7.78
N LEU A 243 -5.58 -12.43 -6.48
CA LEU A 243 -5.42 -11.22 -5.69
C LEU A 243 -4.25 -10.36 -6.19
N GLY A 244 -3.14 -10.97 -6.58
CA GLY A 244 -1.98 -10.27 -7.15
C GLY A 244 -2.31 -9.56 -8.46
N ILE A 245 -3.07 -10.21 -9.33
CA ILE A 245 -3.57 -9.60 -10.59
C ILE A 245 -4.57 -8.47 -10.27
N ALA A 246 -5.55 -8.72 -9.40
CA ALA A 246 -6.60 -7.77 -9.02
C ALA A 246 -6.00 -6.49 -8.40
N THR A 247 -5.22 -6.65 -7.33
CA THR A 247 -4.61 -5.53 -6.58
C THR A 247 -3.70 -4.69 -7.46
N SER A 248 -2.84 -5.32 -8.27
CA SER A 248 -1.92 -4.60 -9.17
C SER A 248 -2.69 -3.82 -10.24
N THR A 249 -3.75 -4.42 -10.80
CA THR A 249 -4.62 -3.77 -11.77
C THR A 249 -5.29 -2.55 -11.16
N THR A 250 -5.91 -2.71 -9.98
CA THR A 250 -6.65 -1.65 -9.30
C THR A 250 -5.74 -0.53 -8.80
N VAL A 251 -4.59 -0.83 -8.20
CA VAL A 251 -3.64 0.16 -7.66
C VAL A 251 -2.99 0.98 -8.78
N ILE A 252 -2.49 0.33 -9.84
CA ILE A 252 -1.86 1.05 -10.96
C ILE A 252 -2.87 1.94 -11.66
N THR A 253 -4.08 1.42 -11.88
CA THR A 253 -5.11 2.13 -12.63
C THR A 253 -5.73 3.27 -11.82
N SER A 254 -6.01 3.06 -10.53
CA SER A 254 -6.51 4.12 -9.64
C SER A 254 -5.48 5.23 -9.41
N GLY A 255 -4.19 4.90 -9.27
CA GLY A 255 -3.12 5.89 -9.18
C GLY A 255 -3.03 6.74 -10.44
N ALA A 256 -3.11 6.11 -11.62
CA ALA A 256 -3.13 6.83 -12.89
C ALA A 256 -4.40 7.69 -13.04
N LEU A 257 -5.56 7.22 -12.57
CA LEU A 257 -6.81 7.99 -12.56
C LEU A 257 -6.72 9.23 -11.66
N ALA A 258 -6.08 9.11 -10.50
CA ALA A 258 -5.83 10.23 -9.59
C ALA A 258 -4.89 11.26 -10.24
N SER A 259 -3.84 10.82 -10.93
CA SER A 259 -2.95 11.69 -11.71
C SER A 259 -3.74 12.47 -12.79
N ASP A 260 -4.62 11.80 -13.52
CA ASP A 260 -5.45 12.46 -14.54
C ASP A 260 -6.45 13.46 -13.94
N LEU A 261 -6.98 13.17 -12.74
CA LEU A 261 -7.91 14.07 -12.05
C LEU A 261 -7.21 15.36 -11.59
N ILE A 262 -5.95 15.25 -11.18
CA ILE A 262 -5.09 16.41 -10.84
C ILE A 262 -4.72 17.21 -12.11
N ALA A 263 -4.55 16.51 -13.24
CA ALA A 263 -4.24 17.09 -14.55
C ALA A 263 -3.01 18.02 -14.51
N HIS A 264 -3.18 19.31 -14.78
CA HIS A 264 -2.10 20.31 -14.86
C HIS A 264 -1.91 21.10 -13.55
N ASN A 265 -2.77 20.95 -12.55
CA ASN A 265 -2.64 21.67 -11.28
C ASN A 265 -1.70 20.93 -10.32
N THR A 266 -0.41 20.94 -10.65
CA THR A 266 0.64 20.27 -9.87
C THR A 266 0.81 20.87 -8.48
N GLU A 267 0.52 22.16 -8.29
CA GLU A 267 0.59 22.86 -6.99
C GLU A 267 -0.34 22.23 -5.94
N SER A 268 -1.53 21.76 -6.36
CA SER A 268 -2.46 21.05 -5.49
C SER A 268 -2.27 19.54 -5.48
N GLY A 269 -1.40 18.99 -6.34
CA GLY A 269 -1.22 17.55 -6.53
C GLY A 269 -0.70 16.83 -5.28
N ALA A 270 0.29 17.41 -4.61
CA ALA A 270 0.83 16.87 -3.36
C ALA A 270 -0.23 16.80 -2.24
N PHE A 271 -1.11 17.80 -2.18
CA PHE A 271 -2.22 17.81 -1.22
C PHE A 271 -3.23 16.69 -1.50
N VAL A 272 -3.62 16.50 -2.76
CA VAL A 272 -4.55 15.41 -3.16
C VAL A 272 -3.95 14.04 -2.84
N TYR A 273 -2.69 13.79 -3.21
CA TYR A 273 -2.02 12.54 -2.84
C TYR A 273 -1.82 12.39 -1.33
N GLY A 274 -1.64 13.50 -0.61
CA GLY A 274 -1.59 13.52 0.86
C GLY A 274 -2.90 13.03 1.49
N ILE A 275 -4.05 13.56 1.07
CA ILE A 275 -5.36 13.08 1.56
C ILE A 275 -5.59 11.63 1.17
N MET A 276 -5.34 11.27 -0.08
CA MET A 276 -5.52 9.90 -0.58
C MET A 276 -4.71 8.90 0.27
N SER A 277 -3.43 9.20 0.51
CA SER A 277 -2.55 8.35 1.31
C SER A 277 -2.94 8.32 2.79
N PHE A 278 -3.37 9.44 3.35
CA PHE A 278 -3.83 9.51 4.74
C PHE A 278 -5.08 8.67 4.99
N VAL A 279 -6.08 8.77 4.10
CA VAL A 279 -7.31 7.96 4.18
C VAL A 279 -7.00 6.48 4.05
N ASP A 280 -6.14 6.09 3.10
CA ASP A 280 -5.68 4.71 2.92
C ASP A 280 -5.02 4.15 4.21
N LYS A 281 -4.10 4.92 4.80
CA LYS A 281 -3.41 4.55 6.04
C LYS A 281 -4.36 4.37 7.22
N ILE A 282 -5.27 5.33 7.44
CA ILE A 282 -6.24 5.25 8.53
C ILE A 282 -7.20 4.07 8.33
N ALA A 283 -7.74 3.89 7.12
CA ALA A 283 -8.68 2.82 6.83
C ALA A 283 -8.05 1.44 7.10
N ASN A 284 -6.84 1.21 6.58
CA ASN A 284 -6.12 -0.05 6.80
C ASN A 284 -5.71 -0.24 8.28
N GLY A 285 -5.24 0.82 8.95
CA GLY A 285 -4.90 0.78 10.37
C GLY A 285 -6.09 0.45 11.26
N ALA A 286 -7.24 1.09 11.01
CA ALA A 286 -8.47 0.85 11.77
C ALA A 286 -9.00 -0.56 11.53
N ALA A 287 -8.98 -1.03 10.27
CA ALA A 287 -9.38 -2.39 9.93
C ALA A 287 -8.52 -3.42 10.69
N ILE A 288 -7.19 -3.27 10.68
CA ILE A 288 -6.28 -4.17 11.40
C ILE A 288 -6.55 -4.11 12.91
N ALA A 289 -6.71 -2.92 13.50
CA ALA A 289 -6.97 -2.79 14.93
C ALA A 289 -8.27 -3.51 15.35
N ILE A 290 -9.34 -3.35 14.57
CA ILE A 290 -10.62 -4.04 14.81
C ILE A 290 -10.43 -5.57 14.66
N ILE A 291 -9.76 -6.01 13.60
CA ILE A 291 -9.47 -7.44 13.35
C ILE A 291 -8.70 -8.05 14.53
N GLN A 292 -7.72 -7.34 15.08
CA GLN A 292 -6.94 -7.82 16.22
C GLN A 292 -7.71 -7.78 17.53
N GLN A 293 -8.56 -6.76 17.75
CA GLN A 293 -9.36 -6.63 18.96
C GLN A 293 -10.38 -7.77 19.11
N TYR A 294 -11.01 -8.20 18.02
CA TYR A 294 -12.02 -9.26 18.01
C TYR A 294 -11.47 -10.65 17.70
N ASN A 295 -10.15 -10.84 17.69
CA ASN A 295 -9.51 -12.11 17.40
C ASN A 295 -9.86 -13.17 18.48
N PRO A 296 -10.63 -14.23 18.16
CA PRO A 296 -11.08 -15.22 19.14
C PRO A 296 -10.08 -16.37 19.34
N CYS A 297 -8.93 -16.38 18.66
CA CYS A 297 -8.07 -17.57 18.59
C CYS A 297 -7.47 -17.98 19.95
N SER A 298 -7.35 -17.06 20.91
CA SER A 298 -6.90 -17.36 22.28
C SER A 298 -8.02 -17.93 23.16
N THR A 299 -9.27 -17.50 22.96
CA THR A 299 -10.42 -17.88 23.81
C THR A 299 -11.23 -19.03 23.22
N SER A 300 -11.24 -19.19 21.90
CA SER A 300 -12.05 -20.17 21.17
C SER A 300 -11.34 -20.61 19.88
N PRO A 301 -10.39 -21.56 19.97
CA PRO A 301 -9.56 -22.00 18.84
C PRO A 301 -10.37 -22.53 17.63
N GLU A 302 -11.52 -23.15 17.88
CA GLU A 302 -12.38 -23.71 16.83
C GLU A 302 -13.02 -22.63 15.93
N LEU A 303 -13.25 -21.43 16.46
CA LEU A 303 -13.80 -20.30 15.69
C LEU A 303 -12.73 -19.53 14.91
N CYS A 304 -11.46 -19.70 15.26
CA CYS A 304 -10.32 -19.01 14.63
C CYS A 304 -10.28 -19.14 13.09
N PRO A 305 -10.36 -20.33 12.47
CA PRO A 305 -10.32 -20.45 11.02
C PRO A 305 -11.57 -19.85 10.34
N LEU A 306 -12.74 -19.94 10.99
CA LEU A 306 -13.97 -19.32 10.50
C LEU A 306 -13.90 -17.79 10.55
N TYR A 307 -13.27 -17.24 11.58
CA TYR A 307 -13.04 -15.81 11.76
C TYR A 307 -12.15 -15.24 10.65
N TYR A 308 -10.97 -15.82 10.43
CA TYR A 308 -10.08 -15.38 9.36
C TYR A 308 -10.68 -15.55 7.97
N ARG A 309 -11.41 -16.64 7.72
CA ARG A 309 -12.18 -16.81 6.48
C ARG A 309 -13.15 -15.64 6.26
N ARG A 310 -13.92 -15.27 7.29
CA ARG A 310 -14.89 -14.16 7.21
C ARG A 310 -14.18 -12.83 6.95
N ILE A 311 -13.05 -12.56 7.60
CA ILE A 311 -12.27 -11.34 7.38
C ILE A 311 -11.76 -11.28 5.94
N LEU A 312 -11.08 -12.33 5.47
CA LEU A 312 -10.51 -12.40 4.12
C LEU A 312 -11.58 -12.39 3.01
N THR A 313 -12.83 -12.69 3.35
CA THR A 313 -13.97 -12.57 2.43
C THR A 313 -14.58 -11.18 2.46
N PHE A 314 -15.06 -10.74 3.64
CA PHE A 314 -15.95 -9.59 3.73
C PHE A 314 -15.21 -8.25 3.71
N VAL A 315 -14.01 -8.16 4.28
CA VAL A 315 -13.27 -6.90 4.31
C VAL A 315 -12.82 -6.48 2.91
N PRO A 316 -12.05 -7.29 2.15
CA PRO A 316 -11.66 -6.92 0.79
C PRO A 316 -12.85 -6.94 -0.18
N GLY A 317 -13.76 -7.93 -0.06
CA GLY A 317 -14.95 -8.00 -0.90
C GLY A 317 -15.88 -6.80 -0.72
N GLY A 318 -16.10 -6.35 0.51
CA GLY A 318 -16.90 -5.16 0.80
C GLY A 318 -16.25 -3.87 0.29
N ALA A 319 -14.94 -3.72 0.47
CA ALA A 319 -14.19 -2.58 -0.08
C ALA A 319 -14.26 -2.55 -1.63
N ALA A 320 -14.11 -3.70 -2.29
CA ALA A 320 -14.21 -3.82 -3.73
C ALA A 320 -15.62 -3.44 -4.25
N LEU A 321 -16.67 -3.93 -3.59
CA LEU A 321 -18.06 -3.57 -3.92
C LEU A 321 -18.32 -2.07 -3.77
N LEU A 322 -17.84 -1.45 -2.68
CA LEU A 322 -17.94 0.00 -2.50
C LEU A 322 -17.21 0.75 -3.63
N CYS A 323 -16.01 0.31 -3.99
CA CYS A 323 -15.25 0.89 -5.11
C CYS A 323 -15.99 0.73 -6.46
N ILE A 324 -16.69 -0.38 -6.71
CA ILE A 324 -17.51 -0.56 -7.91
C ILE A 324 -18.65 0.46 -7.95
N VAL A 325 -19.34 0.67 -6.82
CA VAL A 325 -20.40 1.68 -6.72
C VAL A 325 -19.84 3.08 -6.98
N LEU A 326 -18.72 3.44 -6.35
CA LEU A 326 -18.07 4.73 -6.57
C LEU A 326 -17.62 4.90 -8.03
N LEU A 327 -17.04 3.87 -8.65
CA LEU A 327 -16.63 3.89 -10.05
C LEU A 327 -17.84 4.09 -10.99
N ALA A 328 -18.99 3.52 -10.66
CA ALA A 328 -20.22 3.72 -11.42
C ALA A 328 -20.67 5.20 -11.42
N THR A 329 -20.51 5.91 -10.30
CA THR A 329 -20.87 7.34 -10.21
C THR A 329 -20.04 8.22 -11.14
N ILE A 330 -18.77 7.88 -11.36
CA ILE A 330 -17.84 8.64 -12.22
C ILE A 330 -17.74 8.05 -13.64
N TRP A 331 -18.53 7.02 -13.98
CA TRP A 331 -18.38 6.28 -15.23
C TRP A 331 -18.54 7.14 -16.49
N ARG A 332 -19.50 8.07 -16.47
CA ARG A 332 -19.79 8.96 -17.62
C ARG A 332 -18.90 10.22 -17.67
N SER A 333 -18.18 10.54 -16.61
CA SER A 333 -17.36 11.76 -16.54
C SER A 333 -16.13 11.68 -17.46
N LYS A 334 -15.84 12.70 -18.27
CA LYS A 334 -14.56 12.80 -18.99
C LYS A 334 -13.47 13.25 -18.02
N ILE A 335 -12.46 12.42 -17.80
CA ILE A 335 -11.36 12.68 -16.85
C ILE A 335 -10.20 13.30 -17.63
N GLY A 336 -9.45 14.23 -17.02
CA GLY A 336 -8.28 14.88 -17.61
C GLY A 336 -8.59 16.00 -18.61
N ASN A 337 -9.80 16.05 -19.18
CA ASN A 337 -10.20 17.05 -20.17
C ASN A 337 -10.95 18.22 -19.53
N ARG A 338 -10.32 18.93 -18.58
CA ARG A 338 -10.75 20.31 -18.26
C ARG A 338 -10.34 21.17 -19.46
N GLN A 339 -11.23 21.24 -20.46
CA GLN A 339 -11.13 22.25 -21.51
C GLN A 339 -10.95 23.60 -20.81
N ILE A 340 -9.84 24.29 -21.06
CA ILE A 340 -9.75 25.54 -21.86
C ILE A 340 -10.90 26.58 -21.66
N GLU A 341 -11.82 26.45 -20.71
CA GLU A 341 -12.84 27.46 -20.40
C GLU A 341 -12.21 28.69 -19.71
N ALA A 342 -11.02 28.54 -19.11
CA ALA A 342 -10.22 29.68 -18.67
C ALA A 342 -9.62 30.49 -19.84
N SER A 343 -9.51 29.90 -21.03
CA SER A 343 -9.03 30.60 -22.24
C SER A 343 -10.15 31.35 -22.96
N ALA A 344 -11.42 30.98 -22.77
CA ALA A 344 -12.58 31.73 -23.26
C ALA A 344 -12.88 32.98 -22.40
N LEU A 345 -12.41 33.00 -21.15
CA LEU A 345 -12.45 34.19 -20.27
C LEU A 345 -11.24 35.12 -20.45
N ARG A 346 -10.23 34.71 -21.22
CA ARG A 346 -9.25 35.66 -21.79
C ARG A 346 -9.78 36.13 -23.14
N SER A 347 -10.75 37.03 -23.10
CA SER A 347 -10.96 37.96 -24.21
C SER A 347 -9.60 38.55 -24.61
N PRO A 348 -9.29 38.73 -25.90
CA PRO A 348 -8.12 39.49 -26.29
C PRO A 348 -8.36 40.91 -25.75
N VAL A 349 -7.61 41.30 -24.71
CA VAL A 349 -7.50 42.72 -24.38
C VAL A 349 -6.76 43.33 -25.56
N SER A 350 -7.59 43.88 -26.44
CA SER A 350 -7.32 44.91 -27.43
C SER A 350 -5.89 45.44 -27.37
N GLU A 351 -5.17 45.29 -28.48
CA GLU A 351 -4.26 46.33 -28.94
C GLU A 351 -4.90 47.71 -28.68
N ARG A 352 -4.25 48.52 -27.83
CA ARG A 352 -4.19 50.00 -27.87
C ARG A 352 -3.53 50.52 -26.59
N SER A 353 -2.24 50.80 -26.62
CA SER A 353 -1.71 52.18 -26.63
C SER A 353 -0.19 52.20 -26.38
N PRO A 354 0.56 53.00 -27.16
CA PRO A 354 1.99 53.23 -27.00
C PRO A 354 2.20 54.39 -26.03
N LEU A 355 2.58 54.14 -24.78
CA LEU A 355 2.81 55.22 -23.80
C LEU A 355 4.00 54.94 -22.86
N LEU A 356 4.94 54.09 -23.28
CA LEU A 356 6.14 53.76 -22.48
C LEU A 356 7.46 53.92 -23.24
N THR A 357 7.43 54.56 -24.41
CA THR A 357 8.63 54.87 -25.21
C THR A 357 9.11 56.32 -25.05
N ASP A 358 8.29 57.22 -24.48
CA ASP A 358 8.63 58.65 -24.33
C ASP A 358 9.20 59.02 -22.95
N LEU A 359 9.43 58.06 -22.06
CA LEU A 359 10.07 58.29 -20.74
C LEU A 359 11.50 57.75 -20.63
N VAL A 360 12.07 57.25 -21.73
CA VAL A 360 13.48 56.79 -21.79
C VAL A 360 14.36 57.74 -22.62
N ASN A 361 13.78 58.73 -23.29
CA ASN A 361 14.51 59.69 -24.14
C ASN A 361 14.26 61.17 -23.78
N ALA A 362 13.93 61.49 -22.53
CA ALA A 362 13.81 62.87 -22.04
C ALA A 362 14.92 63.21 -21.03
#